data_AF-A0A957UW30-F1
#
_entry.id   AF-A0A957UW30-F1
#
_cell.length_a   1.000
_cell.length_b   1.000
_cell.length_c   1.000
_cell.angle_alpha   90.00
_cell.angle_beta   90.00
_cell.angle_gamma   90.00
#
_symmetry.space_group_name_H-M   'P 1'
#
loop_
_entity.id
_entity.type
_entity.pdbx_description
1 polymer ?
#
loop_
_entity_poly.entity_id
_entity_poly.type
_entity_poly.pdbx_seq_one_letter_code
_entity_poly.pdbx_strand_id
1 'polypeptide(L)'
;AGGFTFQELNLTVDDIAAMSNGGADLSYDFITRPACQVALATGDAEFLRLMLHIMHEQGIDPASLVHALQNHDELTLELVHFWTLHNADRFTLGGQTLSGGELREQIRATMYERLTGENAPYNLRFVTNGVACTTASIAAAALGIRDLDAIGPEETAAIREAHLLLVLYNAFQPGVFALSGWDLVGALPLPPDAVADLMADGDT
;
A
#
# COMPACT_ATOMS: atom_id res chain seq x y z
N ALA A 1 9.89 -0.54 -32.64
CA ALA A 1 9.63 0.30 -31.45
C ALA A 1 9.51 -0.64 -30.27
N GLY A 2 10.14 -0.34 -29.13
CA GLY A 2 10.20 -1.23 -27.96
C GLY A 2 9.88 -0.49 -26.66
N GLY A 3 8.93 0.45 -26.71
CA GLY A 3 8.44 1.18 -25.54
C GLY A 3 7.08 0.65 -25.12
N PHE A 4 6.76 0.83 -23.84
CA PHE A 4 5.47 0.52 -23.24
C PHE A 4 4.83 1.81 -22.74
N THR A 5 3.51 1.88 -22.80
CA THR A 5 2.69 2.85 -22.10
C THR A 5 2.26 2.27 -20.77
N PHE A 6 2.09 3.11 -19.74
CA PHE A 6 1.54 2.68 -18.47
C PHE A 6 0.57 3.71 -17.91
N GLN A 7 -0.32 3.25 -17.04
CA GLN A 7 -1.30 4.09 -16.37
C GLN A 7 -1.17 3.98 -14.83
N GLU A 8 -1.36 5.11 -14.14
CA GLU A 8 -1.30 5.24 -12.68
C GLU A 8 -2.67 5.69 -12.13
N LEU A 9 -3.74 4.99 -12.51
CA LEU A 9 -5.08 5.22 -12.03
C LEU A 9 -5.44 4.18 -10.97
N ASN A 10 -5.87 4.66 -9.81
CA ASN A 10 -6.42 3.84 -8.74
C ASN A 10 -7.88 3.47 -9.08
N LEU A 11 -8.09 2.27 -9.61
CA LEU A 11 -9.37 1.81 -10.15
C LEU A 11 -9.87 0.55 -9.42
N THR A 12 -11.10 0.13 -9.71
CA THR A 12 -11.56 -1.21 -9.34
C THR A 12 -10.76 -2.27 -10.09
N VAL A 13 -10.67 -3.49 -9.54
CA VAL A 13 -9.88 -4.57 -10.18
C VAL A 13 -10.41 -4.90 -11.58
N ASP A 14 -11.73 -4.94 -11.75
CA ASP A 14 -12.41 -5.11 -13.02
C ASP A 14 -12.16 -3.96 -14.02
N ASP A 15 -12.08 -2.71 -13.58
CA ASP A 15 -11.70 -1.59 -14.45
C ASP A 15 -10.24 -1.68 -14.89
N ILE A 16 -9.32 -2.14 -14.01
CA ILE A 16 -7.93 -2.45 -14.40
C ILE A 16 -7.91 -3.54 -15.46
N ALA A 17 -8.71 -4.60 -15.29
CA ALA A 17 -8.84 -5.68 -16.26
C ALA A 17 -9.40 -5.17 -17.59
N ALA A 18 -10.42 -4.31 -17.58
CA ALA A 18 -10.98 -3.71 -18.77
C ALA A 18 -9.95 -2.83 -19.52
N MET A 19 -9.17 -2.03 -18.79
CA MET A 19 -8.14 -1.15 -19.37
C MET A 19 -6.99 -1.92 -20.01
N SER A 20 -6.72 -3.16 -19.58
CA SER A 20 -5.74 -4.03 -20.24
C SER A 20 -6.15 -4.43 -21.68
N ASN A 21 -7.43 -4.28 -22.03
CA ASN A 21 -7.97 -4.58 -23.35
C ASN A 21 -8.05 -3.32 -24.24
N GLY A 22 -6.92 -2.95 -24.83
CA GLY A 22 -6.84 -1.84 -25.79
C GLY A 22 -6.58 -0.46 -25.17
N GLY A 23 -6.25 -0.41 -23.87
CA GLY A 23 -5.73 0.77 -23.18
C GLY A 23 -4.19 0.75 -23.08
N ALA A 24 -3.67 1.05 -21.89
CA ALA A 24 -2.23 1.07 -21.62
C ALA A 24 -1.64 -0.35 -21.56
N ASP A 25 -0.35 -0.50 -21.91
CA ASP A 25 0.32 -1.80 -21.89
C ASP A 25 0.54 -2.31 -20.45
N LEU A 26 0.76 -1.39 -19.50
CA LEU A 26 0.99 -1.69 -18.09
C LEU A 26 0.07 -0.85 -17.17
N SER A 27 -0.22 -1.39 -16.00
CA SER A 27 -0.98 -0.70 -14.95
C SER A 27 -0.22 -0.69 -13.63
N TYR A 28 -0.28 0.40 -12.88
CA TYR A 28 0.24 0.40 -11.51
C TYR A 28 -0.51 -0.62 -10.67
N ASP A 29 0.20 -1.39 -9.85
CA ASP A 29 -0.40 -2.39 -8.98
C ASP A 29 -1.08 -1.72 -7.77
N PHE A 30 -2.31 -1.24 -7.96
CA PHE A 30 -3.19 -0.82 -6.87
C PHE A 30 -3.98 -1.98 -6.25
N ILE A 31 -3.75 -3.22 -6.72
CA ILE A 31 -4.48 -4.41 -6.30
C ILE A 31 -3.78 -5.03 -5.10
N THR A 32 -2.51 -5.39 -5.26
CA THR A 32 -1.75 -6.15 -4.26
C THR A 32 -0.86 -5.27 -3.39
N ARG A 33 -0.45 -4.07 -3.85
CA ARG A 33 0.34 -3.10 -3.08
C ARG A 33 -0.29 -2.72 -1.73
N PRO A 34 -1.53 -2.19 -1.67
CA PRO A 34 -2.14 -1.89 -0.37
C PRO A 34 -2.32 -3.17 0.47
N ALA A 35 -2.53 -4.31 -0.16
CA ALA A 35 -2.78 -5.57 0.54
C ALA A 35 -1.51 -6.17 1.17
N CYS A 36 -0.34 -6.05 0.52
CA CYS A 36 0.92 -6.47 1.12
C CYS A 36 1.37 -5.53 2.24
N GLN A 37 1.02 -4.24 2.15
CA GLN A 37 1.23 -3.27 3.23
C GLN A 37 0.35 -3.58 4.44
N VAL A 38 -0.93 -3.95 4.23
CA VAL A 38 -1.79 -4.48 5.29
C VAL A 38 -1.16 -5.71 5.94
N ALA A 39 -0.68 -6.66 5.14
CA ALA A 39 -0.05 -7.88 5.65
C ALA A 39 1.19 -7.58 6.51
N LEU A 40 2.02 -6.61 6.12
CA LEU A 40 3.16 -6.19 6.93
C LEU A 40 2.70 -5.54 8.24
N ALA A 41 1.74 -4.61 8.18
CA ALA A 41 1.29 -3.86 9.35
C ALA A 41 0.54 -4.72 10.39
N THR A 42 -0.11 -5.80 9.96
CA THR A 42 -0.90 -6.68 10.82
C THR A 42 -0.22 -8.00 11.16
N GLY A 43 0.77 -8.42 10.36
CA GLY A 43 1.32 -9.77 10.38
C GLY A 43 0.39 -10.83 9.79
N ASP A 44 -0.67 -10.43 9.07
CA ASP A 44 -1.69 -11.33 8.51
C ASP A 44 -1.89 -11.11 7.00
N ALA A 45 -1.59 -12.15 6.22
CA ALA A 45 -1.71 -12.14 4.76
C ALA A 45 -3.11 -12.49 4.23
N GLU A 46 -4.14 -12.57 5.07
CA GLU A 46 -5.48 -12.95 4.62
C GLU A 46 -6.09 -11.96 3.63
N PHE A 47 -5.97 -10.65 3.89
CA PHE A 47 -6.45 -9.63 2.95
C PHE A 47 -5.66 -9.65 1.64
N LEU A 48 -4.35 -9.89 1.69
CA LEU A 48 -3.52 -10.10 0.50
C LEU A 48 -4.01 -11.29 -0.33
N ARG A 49 -4.33 -12.41 0.32
CA ARG A 49 -4.87 -13.60 -0.35
C ARG A 49 -6.22 -13.32 -1.02
N LEU A 50 -7.09 -12.56 -0.36
CA LEU A 50 -8.37 -12.12 -0.94
C LEU A 50 -8.13 -11.30 -2.21
N MET A 51 -7.24 -10.30 -2.17
CA MET A 51 -6.94 -9.47 -3.34
C MET A 51 -6.31 -10.29 -4.49
N LEU A 52 -5.44 -11.25 -4.19
CA LEU A 52 -4.88 -12.16 -5.19
C LEU A 52 -5.95 -13.06 -5.83
N HIS A 53 -6.93 -13.54 -5.06
CA HIS A 53 -8.07 -14.27 -5.62
C HIS A 53 -8.92 -13.39 -6.53
N ILE A 54 -9.25 -12.17 -6.12
CA ILE A 54 -10.01 -11.23 -6.95
C ILE A 54 -9.26 -10.93 -8.25
N MET A 55 -7.95 -10.66 -8.18
CA MET A 55 -7.10 -10.44 -9.35
C MET A 55 -7.17 -11.63 -10.33
N HIS A 56 -7.08 -12.85 -9.80
CA HIS A 56 -7.17 -14.08 -10.58
C HIS A 56 -8.55 -14.27 -11.22
N GLU A 57 -9.63 -14.03 -10.47
CA GLU A 57 -11.01 -14.14 -10.95
C GLU A 57 -11.32 -13.14 -12.07
N GLN A 58 -10.73 -11.94 -12.02
CA GLN A 58 -10.83 -10.92 -13.08
C GLN A 58 -9.91 -11.20 -14.27
N GLY A 59 -9.09 -12.26 -14.22
CA GLY A 59 -8.22 -12.67 -15.33
C GLY A 59 -7.09 -11.69 -15.63
N ILE A 60 -6.66 -10.90 -14.64
CA ILE A 60 -5.53 -9.97 -14.80
C ILE A 60 -4.23 -10.79 -14.86
N ASP A 61 -3.43 -10.54 -15.90
CA ASP A 61 -2.06 -11.05 -15.97
C ASP A 61 -1.16 -10.19 -15.07
N PRO A 62 -0.55 -10.75 -14.00
CA PRO A 62 0.38 -10.00 -13.16
C PRO A 62 1.51 -9.35 -13.98
N ALA A 63 1.92 -9.96 -15.10
CA ALA A 63 2.97 -9.41 -15.96
C ALA A 63 2.63 -8.04 -16.57
N SER A 64 1.35 -7.65 -16.60
CA SER A 64 0.89 -6.32 -16.99
C SER A 64 0.97 -5.28 -15.87
N LEU A 65 1.44 -5.65 -14.67
CA LEU A 65 1.45 -4.78 -13.51
C LEU A 65 2.84 -4.18 -13.22
N VAL A 66 2.82 -2.97 -12.67
CA VAL A 66 3.99 -2.30 -12.08
C VAL A 66 3.91 -2.42 -10.56
N HIS A 67 4.71 -3.34 -10.01
CA HIS A 67 4.84 -3.63 -8.59
C HIS A 67 5.87 -2.68 -7.96
N ALA A 68 5.42 -1.45 -7.67
CA ALA A 68 6.24 -0.46 -6.98
C ALA A 68 6.06 -0.55 -5.46
N LEU A 69 7.15 -0.44 -4.69
CA LEU A 69 7.07 -0.34 -3.22
C LEU A 69 6.40 0.97 -2.79
N GLN A 70 7.11 2.09 -2.96
CA GLN A 70 6.63 3.43 -2.66
C GLN A 70 6.61 4.25 -3.97
N ASN A 71 5.47 4.88 -4.28
CA ASN A 71 5.42 5.95 -5.29
C ASN A 71 5.53 7.32 -4.60
N HIS A 72 5.36 8.39 -5.36
CA HIS A 72 5.50 9.76 -4.87
C HIS A 72 4.33 10.22 -3.98
N ASP A 73 3.24 9.45 -3.96
CA ASP A 73 2.04 9.72 -3.17
C ASP A 73 2.10 9.08 -1.78
N GLU A 74 1.03 9.28 -1.02
CA GLU A 74 0.80 8.62 0.25
C GLU A 74 0.55 7.11 0.10
N LEU A 75 0.60 6.38 1.23
CA LEU A 75 0.00 5.05 1.27
C LEU A 75 -1.51 5.20 1.13
N THR A 76 -2.02 4.87 -0.06
CA THR A 76 -3.46 4.91 -0.34
C THR A 76 -4.21 3.80 0.40
N LEU A 77 -5.25 4.18 1.13
CA LEU A 77 -6.25 3.27 1.72
C LEU A 77 -7.63 3.51 1.10
N GLU A 78 -7.66 3.99 -0.14
CA GLU A 78 -8.91 4.20 -0.87
C GLU A 78 -9.64 2.90 -1.14
N LEU A 79 -8.91 1.82 -1.42
CA LEU A 79 -9.44 0.47 -1.64
C LEU A 79 -10.63 0.50 -2.61
N VAL A 80 -10.41 1.10 -3.79
CA VAL A 80 -11.45 1.56 -4.74
C VAL A 80 -12.45 0.48 -5.12
N HIS A 81 -11.96 -0.75 -5.32
CA HIS A 81 -12.79 -1.92 -5.62
C HIS A 81 -13.96 -2.08 -4.63
N PHE A 82 -13.74 -1.83 -3.34
CA PHE A 82 -14.69 -2.13 -2.28
C PHE A 82 -15.67 -1.00 -1.92
N TRP A 83 -15.52 0.23 -2.41
CA TRP A 83 -16.45 1.32 -2.07
C TRP A 83 -17.28 1.87 -3.23
N THR A 84 -16.90 1.52 -4.46
CA THR A 84 -17.60 1.94 -5.67
C THR A 84 -18.53 0.81 -6.14
N LEU A 85 -18.15 0.08 -7.19
CA LEU A 85 -18.98 -0.94 -7.82
C LEU A 85 -19.30 -2.11 -6.87
N HIS A 86 -18.32 -2.59 -6.12
CA HIS A 86 -18.48 -3.77 -5.27
C HIS A 86 -18.79 -3.44 -3.80
N ASN A 87 -19.32 -2.24 -3.54
CA ASN A 87 -19.67 -1.82 -2.17
C ASN A 87 -20.65 -2.79 -1.47
N ALA A 88 -21.65 -3.28 -2.20
CA ALA A 88 -22.70 -4.14 -1.66
C ALA A 88 -22.38 -5.65 -1.75
N ASP A 89 -21.37 -6.01 -2.54
CA ASP A 89 -20.95 -7.40 -2.77
C ASP A 89 -20.39 -8.03 -1.50
N ARG A 90 -20.44 -9.37 -1.42
CA ARG A 90 -20.08 -10.11 -0.20
C ARG A 90 -18.70 -10.73 -0.32
N PHE A 91 -17.83 -10.37 0.61
CA PHE A 91 -16.47 -10.89 0.72
C PHE A 91 -16.29 -11.62 2.05
N THR A 92 -15.40 -12.60 2.09
CA THR A 92 -15.07 -13.32 3.33
C THR A 92 -13.64 -13.01 3.75
N LEU A 93 -13.47 -12.55 4.99
CA LEU A 93 -12.19 -12.27 5.63
C LEU A 93 -12.27 -12.69 7.11
N GLY A 94 -11.32 -13.45 7.62
CA GLY A 94 -11.26 -13.90 9.01
C GLY A 94 -12.41 -14.84 9.39
N GLY A 95 -12.97 -15.57 8.41
CA GLY A 95 -14.19 -16.36 8.59
C GLY A 95 -15.47 -15.52 8.77
N GLN A 96 -15.39 -14.20 8.61
CA GLN A 96 -16.54 -13.29 8.62
C GLN A 96 -16.93 -12.91 7.20
N THR A 97 -18.23 -12.88 6.91
CA THR A 97 -18.75 -12.39 5.63
C THR A 97 -19.22 -10.95 5.79
N LEU A 98 -18.63 -10.05 5.01
CA LEU A 98 -18.83 -8.61 5.07
C LEU A 98 -19.27 -8.09 3.69
N SER A 99 -19.97 -6.97 3.64
CA SER A 99 -20.06 -6.20 2.39
C SER A 99 -18.69 -5.59 2.02
N GLY A 100 -18.48 -5.22 0.75
CA GLY A 100 -17.28 -4.49 0.34
C GLY A 100 -17.07 -3.23 1.18
N GLY A 101 -18.12 -2.44 1.40
CA GLY A 101 -18.06 -1.23 2.23
C GLY A 101 -17.62 -1.52 3.67
N GLU A 102 -18.18 -2.55 4.31
CA GLU A 102 -17.81 -2.97 5.67
C GLU A 102 -16.36 -3.47 5.73
N LEU A 103 -15.95 -4.30 4.76
CA LEU A 103 -14.59 -4.80 4.64
C LEU A 103 -13.59 -3.65 4.51
N ARG A 104 -13.88 -2.68 3.64
CA ARG A 104 -13.03 -1.49 3.46
C ARG A 104 -12.86 -0.75 4.78
N GLU A 105 -13.94 -0.42 5.47
CA GLU A 105 -13.80 0.35 6.71
C GLU A 105 -13.09 -0.42 7.81
N GLN A 106 -13.25 -1.75 7.85
CA GLN A 106 -12.48 -2.58 8.76
C GLN A 106 -10.98 -2.50 8.48
N ILE A 107 -10.55 -2.69 7.22
CA ILE A 107 -9.14 -2.60 6.84
C ILE A 107 -8.59 -1.20 7.11
N ARG A 108 -9.33 -0.15 6.76
CA ARG A 108 -8.93 1.25 7.00
C ARG A 108 -8.77 1.55 8.48
N ALA A 109 -9.74 1.14 9.30
CA ALA A 109 -9.67 1.34 10.74
C ALA A 109 -8.43 0.66 11.32
N THR A 110 -8.15 -0.59 10.95
CA THR A 110 -6.94 -1.31 11.37
C THR A 110 -5.67 -0.61 10.91
N MET A 111 -5.58 -0.20 9.65
CA MET A 111 -4.38 0.46 9.12
C MET A 111 -4.14 1.82 9.79
N TYR A 112 -5.18 2.64 9.99
CA TYR A 112 -5.03 3.91 10.70
C TYR A 112 -4.64 3.71 12.17
N GLU A 113 -5.20 2.71 12.85
CA GLU A 113 -4.81 2.38 14.21
C GLU A 113 -3.32 1.99 14.27
N ARG A 114 -2.86 1.14 13.35
CA ARG A 114 -1.48 0.62 13.35
C ARG A 114 -0.45 1.64 12.89
N LEU A 115 -0.79 2.46 11.90
CA LEU A 115 0.18 3.28 11.18
C LEU A 115 0.11 4.76 11.52
N THR A 116 -0.74 5.19 12.45
CA THR A 116 -0.83 6.63 12.83
C THR A 116 -1.04 6.79 14.34
N GLY A 117 -1.03 8.04 14.81
CA GLY A 117 -1.36 8.37 16.20
C GLY A 117 -0.36 7.82 17.21
N GLU A 118 -0.82 7.27 18.33
CA GLU A 118 0.07 6.78 19.39
C GLU A 118 0.99 5.63 18.93
N ASN A 119 0.54 4.82 17.97
CA ASN A 119 1.30 3.66 17.50
C ASN A 119 2.41 4.03 16.51
N ALA A 120 2.24 5.16 15.79
CA ALA A 120 3.24 5.69 14.86
C ALA A 120 3.05 7.21 14.72
N PRO A 121 3.56 8.02 15.68
CA PRO A 121 3.30 9.47 15.72
C PRO A 121 3.96 10.25 14.58
N TYR A 122 4.94 9.64 13.91
CA TYR A 122 5.66 10.20 12.76
C TYR A 122 4.94 10.01 11.41
N ASN A 123 3.91 9.18 11.35
CA ASN A 123 3.10 8.96 10.15
C ASN A 123 1.77 9.70 10.30
N LEU A 124 1.51 10.63 9.38
CA LEU A 124 0.31 11.47 9.43
C LEU A 124 -0.81 10.92 8.55
N ARG A 125 -2.05 11.21 8.94
CA ARG A 125 -3.20 10.90 8.08
C ARG A 125 -3.24 11.91 6.94
N PHE A 126 -3.27 11.40 5.72
CA PHE A 126 -3.45 12.21 4.53
C PHE A 126 -4.93 12.57 4.36
N VAL A 127 -5.21 13.84 4.02
CA VAL A 127 -6.54 14.47 4.07
C VAL A 127 -7.66 13.69 3.38
N THR A 128 -7.36 12.98 2.30
CA THR A 128 -8.37 12.31 1.49
C THR A 128 -8.61 10.88 1.97
N ASN A 129 -7.61 9.99 1.92
CA ASN A 129 -7.84 8.55 2.19
C ASN A 129 -6.58 7.72 2.48
N GLY A 130 -5.47 8.31 2.95
CA GLY A 130 -4.20 7.57 3.08
C GLY A 130 -3.36 7.94 4.28
N VAL A 131 -2.11 7.47 4.27
CA VAL A 131 -1.11 7.74 5.32
C VAL A 131 0.16 8.27 4.68
N ALA A 132 0.57 9.46 5.10
CA ALA A 132 1.85 10.06 4.76
C ALA A 132 2.96 9.30 5.49
N CYS A 133 3.64 8.42 4.75
CA CYS A 133 4.62 7.50 5.30
C CYS A 133 5.61 7.05 4.23
N THR A 134 6.68 6.39 4.67
CA THR A 134 7.61 5.67 3.80
C THR A 134 7.50 4.17 4.07
N THR A 135 7.99 3.33 3.16
CA THR A 135 8.02 1.89 3.42
C THR A 135 8.84 1.54 4.68
N ALA A 136 9.91 2.28 4.96
CA ALA A 136 10.69 2.12 6.18
C ALA A 136 9.89 2.50 7.44
N SER A 137 9.06 3.54 7.39
CA SER A 137 8.24 3.93 8.54
C SER A 137 7.01 3.03 8.75
N ILE A 138 6.49 2.40 7.69
CA ILE A 138 5.51 1.30 7.83
C ILE A 138 6.17 0.12 8.55
N ALA A 139 7.38 -0.27 8.14
CA ALA A 139 8.13 -1.33 8.81
C ALA A 139 8.42 -1.01 10.28
N ALA A 140 8.84 0.23 10.59
CA ALA A 140 9.03 0.69 11.96
C ALA A 140 7.73 0.57 12.78
N ALA A 141 6.60 1.01 12.23
CA ALA A 141 5.29 0.93 12.88
C ALA A 141 4.85 -0.53 13.11
N ALA A 142 5.05 -1.41 12.12
CA ALA A 142 4.77 -2.84 12.24
C ALA A 142 5.59 -3.52 13.34
N LEU A 143 6.83 -3.06 13.55
CA LEU A 143 7.72 -3.51 14.62
C LEU A 143 7.44 -2.85 15.99
N GLY A 144 6.49 -1.92 16.05
CA GLY A 144 6.12 -1.21 17.28
C GLY A 144 7.09 -0.09 17.67
N ILE A 145 7.94 0.37 16.77
CA ILE A 145 8.87 1.47 16.98
C ILE A 145 8.10 2.79 16.84
N ARG A 146 7.96 3.51 17.96
CA ARG A 146 7.18 4.77 18.04
C ARG A 146 8.03 6.03 17.96
N ASP A 147 9.31 5.90 18.29
CA ASP A 147 10.29 6.99 18.28
C ASP A 147 11.38 6.68 17.26
N LEU A 148 11.46 7.50 16.20
CA LEU A 148 12.44 7.31 15.12
C LEU A 148 13.85 7.69 15.56
N ASP A 149 14.01 8.59 16.53
CA ASP A 149 15.32 9.00 17.05
C ASP A 149 15.95 7.90 17.92
N ALA A 150 15.13 6.95 18.39
CA ALA A 150 15.57 5.79 19.16
C ALA A 150 16.04 4.62 18.28
N ILE A 151 15.99 4.72 16.95
CA ILE A 151 16.42 3.65 16.04
C ILE A 151 17.92 3.41 16.19
N GLY A 152 18.27 2.25 16.75
CA GLY A 152 19.64 1.75 16.84
C GLY A 152 19.98 0.74 15.75
N PRO A 153 21.15 0.08 15.86
CA PRO A 153 21.59 -0.93 14.91
C PRO A 153 20.65 -2.15 14.83
N GLU A 154 20.05 -2.57 15.94
CA GLU A 154 19.14 -3.72 15.99
C GLU A 154 17.81 -3.38 15.31
N GLU A 155 17.23 -2.22 15.64
CA GLU A 155 16.01 -1.72 14.99
C GLU A 155 16.23 -1.50 13.49
N THR A 156 17.39 -0.95 13.11
CA THR A 156 17.76 -0.77 11.69
C THR A 156 17.79 -2.11 10.94
N ALA A 157 18.34 -3.16 11.56
CA ALA A 157 18.37 -4.49 10.97
C ALA A 157 16.95 -5.06 10.81
N ALA A 158 16.12 -4.94 11.85
CA ALA A 158 14.73 -5.41 11.80
C ALA A 158 13.88 -4.66 10.77
N ILE A 159 13.99 -3.32 10.69
CA ILE A 159 13.32 -2.49 9.69
C ILE A 159 13.77 -2.90 8.29
N ARG A 160 15.07 -3.17 8.10
CA ARG A 160 15.59 -3.65 6.82
C ARG A 160 15.02 -5.02 6.44
N GLU A 161 14.90 -5.95 7.37
CA GLU A 161 14.29 -7.26 7.09
C GLU A 161 12.82 -7.14 6.68
N ALA A 162 12.05 -6.31 7.38
CA ALA A 162 10.67 -6.00 7.04
C ALA A 162 10.53 -5.30 5.67
N HIS A 163 11.42 -4.36 5.35
CA HIS A 163 11.49 -3.73 4.03
C HIS A 163 11.83 -4.75 2.94
N LEU A 164 12.85 -5.57 3.16
CA LEU A 164 13.26 -6.61 2.23
C LEU A 164 12.17 -7.67 2.01
N LEU A 165 11.32 -7.94 3.01
CA LEU A 165 10.16 -8.80 2.82
C LEU A 165 9.20 -8.24 1.76
N LEU A 166 8.92 -6.93 1.78
CA LEU A 166 8.11 -6.30 0.73
C LEU A 166 8.84 -6.25 -0.62
N VAL A 167 10.16 -6.03 -0.62
CA VAL A 167 10.98 -6.13 -1.84
C VAL A 167 10.88 -7.52 -2.45
N LEU A 168 11.07 -8.58 -1.66
CA LEU A 168 10.98 -9.95 -2.13
C LEU A 168 9.58 -10.27 -2.64
N TYR A 169 8.52 -9.86 -1.94
CA TYR A 169 7.16 -10.08 -2.41
C TYR A 169 6.93 -9.45 -3.80
N ASN A 170 7.26 -8.17 -3.97
CA ASN A 170 7.03 -7.43 -5.21
C ASN A 170 7.96 -7.89 -6.35
N ALA A 171 9.25 -8.10 -6.08
CA ALA A 171 10.24 -8.48 -7.08
C ALA A 171 10.05 -9.91 -7.63
N PHE A 172 9.36 -10.78 -6.89
CA PHE A 172 9.06 -12.13 -7.32
C PHE A 172 7.70 -12.25 -8.04
N GLN A 173 6.92 -11.18 -8.13
CA GLN A 173 5.74 -11.17 -9.00
C GLN A 173 6.18 -11.03 -10.47
N PRO A 174 5.48 -11.68 -11.43
CA PRO A 174 5.64 -11.35 -12.85
C PRO A 174 5.27 -9.88 -13.07
N GLY A 175 6.07 -9.13 -13.84
CA GLY A 175 5.77 -7.73 -14.16
C GLY A 175 6.98 -6.81 -13.98
N VAL A 176 6.71 -5.51 -13.86
CA VAL A 176 7.75 -4.51 -13.63
C VAL A 176 7.91 -4.29 -12.12
N PHE A 177 9.08 -4.55 -11.60
CA PHE A 177 9.43 -4.20 -10.23
C PHE A 177 10.04 -2.78 -10.18
N ALA A 178 9.52 -1.93 -9.30
CA ALA A 178 10.00 -0.56 -9.13
C ALA A 178 10.32 -0.23 -7.67
N LEU A 179 11.39 0.53 -7.47
CA LEU A 179 11.87 1.03 -6.18
C LEU A 179 12.06 2.54 -6.27
N SER A 180 11.68 3.25 -5.22
CA SER A 180 11.92 4.69 -5.11
C SER A 180 13.32 5.00 -4.59
N GLY A 181 13.78 6.23 -4.77
CA GLY A 181 14.98 6.72 -4.10
C GLY A 181 14.86 6.66 -2.57
N TRP A 182 13.65 6.78 -2.02
CA TRP A 182 13.37 6.67 -0.60
C TRP A 182 13.60 5.25 -0.08
N ASP A 183 13.21 4.23 -0.85
CA ASP A 183 13.46 2.84 -0.52
C ASP A 183 14.95 2.52 -0.44
N LEU A 184 15.74 3.06 -1.39
CA LEU A 184 17.18 2.79 -1.47
C LEU A 184 17.96 3.33 -0.27
N VAL A 185 17.49 4.42 0.34
CA VAL A 185 18.16 5.06 1.48
C VAL A 185 17.48 4.75 2.82
N GLY A 186 16.38 3.99 2.82
CA GLY A 186 15.57 3.75 4.00
C GLY A 186 15.02 5.05 4.60
N ALA A 187 14.55 5.96 3.75
CA ALA A 187 14.09 7.28 4.18
C ALA A 187 12.98 7.18 5.23
N LEU A 188 13.04 8.03 6.24
CA LEU A 188 12.03 8.16 7.28
C LEU A 188 11.27 9.49 7.11
N PRO A 189 10.01 9.58 7.56
CA PRO A 189 9.26 10.83 7.58
C PRO A 189 10.00 11.94 8.32
N LEU A 190 9.82 13.16 7.85
CA LEU A 190 10.34 14.35 8.52
C LEU A 190 9.38 14.77 9.65
N PRO A 191 9.90 15.36 10.75
CA PRO A 191 9.05 16.00 11.74
C PRO A 191 8.19 17.09 11.11
N PRO A 192 6.87 17.19 11.42
CA PRO A 192 5.97 18.16 10.80
C PRO A 192 6.46 19.61 10.92
N ASP A 193 7.03 19.98 12.08
CA ASP A 193 7.56 21.32 12.32
C ASP A 193 8.72 21.69 11.38
N ALA A 194 9.45 20.70 10.85
CA ALA A 194 10.55 20.94 9.90
C ALA A 194 10.06 21.24 8.48
N VAL A 195 8.80 20.93 8.17
CA VAL A 195 8.19 21.06 6.84
C VAL A 195 6.82 21.77 6.88
N ALA A 196 6.54 22.53 7.95
CA ALA A 196 5.23 23.13 8.20
C ALA A 196 4.72 23.99 7.02
N ASP A 197 5.61 24.72 6.34
CA ASP A 197 5.25 25.53 5.17
C ASP A 197 4.78 24.68 3.97
N LEU A 198 5.28 23.44 3.84
CA LEU A 198 4.88 22.50 2.79
C LEU A 198 3.54 21.82 3.10
N MET A 199 3.13 21.82 4.37
CA MET A 199 1.88 21.20 4.82
C MET A 199 0.69 22.17 4.88
N ALA A 200 0.91 23.44 4.55
CA ALA A 200 -0.08 24.51 4.73
C ALA A 200 -1.38 24.29 3.93
N ASP A 201 -1.29 23.60 2.78
CA ASP A 201 -2.42 23.34 1.89
C ASP A 201 -3.17 22.02 2.21
N GLY A 202 -2.77 21.31 3.27
CA GLY A 202 -3.41 20.09 3.73
C GLY A 202 -2.75 18.78 3.28
N ASP A 203 -1.73 18.85 2.43
CA ASP A 203 -0.88 17.71 2.11
C ASP A 203 0.07 17.46 3.30
N THR A 204 -0.12 16.35 4.02
CA THR A 204 0.71 15.97 5.17
C THR A 204 1.84 15.05 4.79
#